data_AF-A0A8D8ASR7-F1
#
_entry.id   AF-A0A8D8ASR7-F1
#
_cell.length_a   1.000
_cell.length_b   1.000
_cell.length_c   1.000
_cell.angle_alpha   90.00
_cell.angle_beta   90.00
_cell.angle_gamma   90.00
#
_symmetry.space_group_name_H-M   'P 1'
#
loop_
_entity.id
_entity.type
_entity.pdbx_description
1 polymer ?
#
loop_
_entity_poly.entity_id
_entity_poly.type
_entity_poly.pdbx_seq_one_letter_code
_entity_poly.pdbx_strand_id
1 'polypeptide(L)'
;TRPTEFETQTNQDEVVVQLLKGSGKLVLLDKLLCRLKETGHRVLIFSQMVRMLDILAEYLQKRHFSFQRLDGSIKGELRKQALDHFNAEGSTDFCFLLSTRAGGLGINLATADTVIIFDSDWNPQNDLQAQARAHR
;
A
#
# COMPACT_ATOMS: atom_id res chain seq x y z
N THR A 1 1.24 -14.60 -33.82
CA THR A 1 -0.14 -14.45 -33.33
C THR A 1 -0.10 -13.58 -32.09
N ARG A 2 -0.86 -12.48 -32.04
CA ARG A 2 -0.90 -11.63 -30.82
C ARG A 2 -1.69 -12.38 -29.75
N PRO A 3 -1.25 -12.39 -28.49
CA PRO A 3 -2.02 -13.00 -27.41
C PRO A 3 -3.41 -12.37 -27.34
N THR A 4 -4.42 -13.19 -27.09
CA THR A 4 -5.78 -12.72 -26.84
C THR A 4 -5.87 -12.09 -25.44
N GLU A 5 -6.80 -11.15 -25.22
CA GLU A 5 -6.98 -10.47 -23.93
C GLU A 5 -7.19 -11.47 -22.78
N PHE A 6 -7.85 -12.60 -23.06
CA PHE A 6 -8.10 -13.69 -22.12
C PHE A 6 -6.82 -14.42 -21.68
N GLU A 7 -5.90 -14.70 -22.62
CA GLU A 7 -4.60 -15.31 -22.31
C GLU A 7 -3.74 -14.39 -21.44
N THR A 8 -3.85 -13.08 -21.66
CA THR A 8 -3.08 -12.08 -20.90
C THR A 8 -3.57 -11.98 -19.45
N GLN A 9 -4.89 -12.05 -19.24
CA GLN A 9 -5.51 -11.99 -17.92
C GLN A 9 -5.24 -13.26 -17.09
N THR A 10 -5.37 -14.43 -17.70
CA THR A 10 -5.07 -15.72 -17.05
C THR A 10 -3.62 -15.80 -16.57
N ASN A 11 -2.69 -15.29 -17.37
CA ASN A 11 -1.26 -15.30 -17.04
C ASN A 11 -0.92 -14.31 -15.90
N GLN A 12 -1.61 -13.17 -15.82
CA GLN A 12 -1.44 -12.23 -14.70
C GLN A 12 -1.93 -12.81 -13.37
N ASP A 13 -3.08 -13.49 -13.38
CA ASP A 13 -3.62 -14.15 -12.18
C ASP A 13 -2.69 -15.27 -11.69
N GLU A 14 -2.11 -16.06 -12.60
CA GLU A 14 -1.12 -17.08 -12.25
C GLU A 14 0.12 -16.46 -11.58
N VAL A 15 0.63 -15.36 -12.12
CA VAL A 15 1.79 -14.65 -11.55
C VAL A 15 1.48 -14.10 -10.16
N VAL A 16 0.29 -13.54 -9.94
CA VAL A 16 -0.16 -13.09 -8.61
C VAL A 16 -0.23 -14.27 -7.64
N VAL A 17 -0.82 -15.39 -8.05
CA VAL A 17 -0.93 -16.59 -7.21
C VAL A 17 0.45 -17.13 -6.81
N GLN A 18 1.43 -17.11 -7.72
CA GLN A 18 2.81 -17.51 -7.40
C GLN A 18 3.46 -16.56 -6.37
N LEU A 19 3.30 -15.25 -6.54
CA LEU A 19 3.81 -14.25 -5.60
C LEU A 19 3.17 -14.40 -4.20
N LEU A 20 1.86 -14.64 -4.15
CA LEU A 20 1.12 -14.85 -2.90
C LEU A 20 1.59 -16.12 -2.17
N LYS A 21 1.81 -17.22 -2.90
CA LYS A 21 2.30 -18.49 -2.32
C LYS A 21 3.66 -18.36 -1.63
N GLY A 22 4.46 -17.34 -1.98
CA GLY A 22 5.76 -17.07 -1.36
C GLY A 22 5.69 -16.50 0.07
N SER A 23 4.54 -16.00 0.54
CA SER A 23 4.44 -15.37 1.87
C SER A 23 3.05 -15.49 2.49
N GLY A 24 2.96 -16.12 3.68
CA GLY A 24 1.71 -16.22 4.43
C GLY A 24 1.12 -14.86 4.81
N LYS A 25 1.97 -13.84 5.06
CA LYS A 25 1.51 -12.47 5.30
C LYS A 25 0.84 -11.88 4.06
N LEU A 26 1.40 -12.11 2.87
CA LEU A 26 0.80 -11.63 1.61
C LEU A 26 -0.53 -12.33 1.30
N VAL A 27 -0.65 -13.63 1.58
CA VAL A 27 -1.93 -14.35 1.43
C VAL A 27 -3.03 -13.74 2.31
N LEU A 28 -2.71 -13.39 3.55
CA LEU A 28 -3.68 -12.76 4.45
C LEU A 28 -3.96 -11.31 4.06
N LEU A 29 -2.91 -10.57 3.70
CA LEU A 29 -3.04 -9.19 3.22
C LEU A 29 -3.95 -9.12 2.00
N ASP A 30 -3.82 -10.05 1.06
CA ASP A 30 -4.64 -10.10 -0.15
C ASP A 30 -6.12 -10.28 0.16
N LYS A 31 -6.45 -11.27 0.99
CA LYS A 31 -7.84 -11.49 1.44
C LYS A 31 -8.40 -10.27 2.17
N LEU A 32 -7.59 -9.63 2.99
CA LEU A 32 -7.98 -8.44 3.74
C LEU A 32 -8.22 -7.25 2.81
N LEU A 33 -7.29 -6.96 1.90
CA LEU A 33 -7.39 -5.83 0.97
C LEU A 33 -8.56 -5.97 0.01
N CYS A 34 -8.83 -7.17 -0.51
CA CYS A 34 -10.03 -7.41 -1.33
C CYS A 34 -11.32 -7.04 -0.57
N ARG A 35 -11.44 -7.51 0.68
CA ARG A 35 -12.60 -7.18 1.53
C ARG A 35 -12.69 -5.68 1.83
N LEU A 36 -11.58 -5.04 2.18
CA LEU A 36 -11.54 -3.61 2.48
C LEU A 36 -11.90 -2.77 1.26
N LYS A 37 -11.50 -3.20 0.05
CA LYS A 37 -11.83 -2.53 -1.21
C LYS A 37 -13.33 -2.61 -1.51
N GLU A 38 -13.94 -3.77 -1.31
CA GLU A 38 -15.39 -3.98 -1.50
C GLU A 38 -16.22 -3.06 -0.57
N THR A 39 -15.74 -2.84 0.65
CA THR A 39 -16.40 -1.97 1.65
C THR A 39 -16.02 -0.49 1.54
N GLY A 40 -15.13 -0.12 0.61
CA GLY A 40 -14.76 1.28 0.35
C GLY A 40 -13.78 1.90 1.37
N HIS A 41 -13.05 1.08 2.13
CA HIS A 41 -12.03 1.57 3.08
C HIS A 41 -10.79 2.10 2.35
N ARG A 42 -9.97 2.89 3.07
CA ARG A 42 -8.71 3.44 2.55
C ARG A 42 -7.57 3.07 3.48
N VAL A 43 -6.53 2.46 2.90
CA VAL A 43 -5.57 1.66 3.68
C VAL A 43 -4.18 2.27 3.65
N LEU A 44 -3.60 2.50 4.82
CA LEU A 44 -2.18 2.80 4.98
C LEU A 44 -1.41 1.52 5.28
N ILE A 45 -0.36 1.22 4.52
CA ILE A 45 0.48 0.06 4.75
C ILE A 45 1.89 0.53 5.10
N PHE A 46 2.33 0.21 6.31
CA PHE A 46 3.64 0.55 6.83
C PHE A 46 4.59 -0.64 6.77
N SER A 47 5.83 -0.40 6.37
CA SER A 47 6.93 -1.37 6.42
C SER A 47 8.26 -0.69 6.75
N GLN A 48 9.16 -1.38 7.47
CA GLN A 48 10.53 -0.90 7.67
C GLN A 48 11.36 -1.04 6.41
N MET A 49 11.16 -2.13 5.67
CA MET A 49 11.99 -2.48 4.54
C MET A 49 11.45 -1.84 3.26
N VAL A 50 12.21 -0.90 2.68
CA VAL A 50 11.85 -0.27 1.40
C VAL A 50 11.66 -1.31 0.29
N ARG A 51 12.46 -2.40 0.30
CA ARG A 51 12.30 -3.52 -0.64
C ARG A 51 10.95 -4.23 -0.51
N MET A 52 10.37 -4.28 0.69
CA MET A 52 9.02 -4.83 0.86
C MET A 52 7.97 -3.91 0.24
N LEU A 53 8.18 -2.58 0.26
CA LEU A 53 7.32 -1.65 -0.46
C LEU A 53 7.39 -1.84 -1.97
N ASP A 54 8.55 -2.22 -2.53
CA ASP A 54 8.67 -2.58 -3.95
C ASP A 54 7.81 -3.82 -4.29
N ILE A 55 7.90 -4.87 -3.47
CA ILE A 55 7.12 -6.11 -3.65
C ILE A 55 5.61 -5.84 -3.50
N LEU A 56 5.23 -5.04 -2.49
CA LEU A 56 3.84 -4.65 -2.28
C LEU A 56 3.31 -3.79 -3.43
N ALA A 57 4.14 -2.87 -3.96
CA ALA A 57 3.77 -2.06 -5.12
C ALA A 57 3.52 -2.95 -6.36
N GLU A 58 4.41 -3.91 -6.64
CA GLU A 58 4.21 -4.87 -7.73
C GLU A 58 2.93 -5.68 -7.53
N TYR A 59 2.67 -6.16 -6.31
CA TYR A 59 1.44 -6.88 -5.98
C TYR A 59 0.18 -6.02 -6.23
N LEU A 60 0.15 -4.78 -5.74
CA LEU A 60 -0.99 -3.86 -5.91
C LEU A 60 -1.22 -3.52 -7.39
N GLN A 61 -0.15 -3.35 -8.18
CA GLN A 61 -0.24 -3.13 -9.62
C GLN A 61 -0.90 -4.32 -10.32
N LYS A 62 -0.48 -5.55 -10.01
CA LYS A 62 -1.08 -6.75 -10.60
C LYS A 62 -2.54 -6.98 -10.16
N ARG A 63 -2.92 -6.51 -8.97
CA ARG A 63 -4.32 -6.49 -8.50
C ARG A 63 -5.13 -5.29 -9.02
N HIS A 64 -4.52 -4.39 -9.79
CA HIS A 64 -5.12 -3.15 -10.27
C HIS A 64 -5.67 -2.26 -9.16
N PHE A 65 -5.03 -2.27 -7.99
CA PHE A 65 -5.33 -1.34 -6.92
C PHE A 65 -4.51 -0.06 -7.10
N SER A 66 -5.16 1.10 -7.20
CA SER A 66 -4.48 2.39 -7.23
C SER A 66 -3.84 2.68 -5.88
N PHE A 67 -2.59 3.16 -5.89
CA PHE A 67 -1.85 3.47 -4.69
C PHE A 67 -0.84 4.59 -4.88
N GLN A 68 -0.49 5.23 -3.76
CA GLN A 68 0.67 6.11 -3.64
C GLN A 68 1.76 5.45 -2.83
N ARG A 69 2.99 5.91 -3.01
CA ARG A 69 4.13 5.46 -2.20
C ARG A 69 4.90 6.66 -1.69
N LEU A 70 5.34 6.57 -0.44
CA LEU A 70 6.21 7.54 0.20
C LEU A 70 7.26 6.81 1.02
N ASP A 71 8.50 6.94 0.57
CA ASP A 71 9.70 6.53 1.28
C ASP A 71 10.71 7.68 1.37
N GLY A 72 11.87 7.41 1.98
CA GLY A 72 12.89 8.42 2.23
C GLY A 72 13.59 8.96 0.98
N SER A 73 13.39 8.35 -0.20
CA SER A 73 14.05 8.75 -1.45
C SER A 73 13.26 9.81 -2.25
N ILE A 74 11.98 10.02 -1.94
CA ILE A 74 11.11 10.92 -2.69
C ILE A 74 11.38 12.39 -2.33
N LYS A 75 11.58 13.22 -3.37
CA LYS A 75 11.74 14.69 -3.26
C LYS A 75 10.52 15.34 -2.60
N GLY A 76 10.74 16.44 -1.89
CA GLY A 76 9.68 17.12 -1.12
C GLY A 76 8.45 17.53 -1.92
N GLU A 77 8.61 17.94 -3.19
CA GLU A 77 7.50 18.33 -4.04
C GLU A 77 6.63 17.15 -4.47
N LEU A 78 7.25 16.05 -4.94
CA LEU A 78 6.55 14.81 -5.27
C LEU A 78 5.85 14.21 -4.06
N ARG A 79 6.47 14.33 -2.87
CA ARG A 79 5.86 13.93 -1.61
C ARG A 79 4.55 14.67 -1.38
N LYS A 80 4.55 16.00 -1.54
CA LYS A 80 3.36 16.82 -1.35
C LYS A 80 2.27 16.47 -2.36
N GLN A 81 2.64 16.28 -3.63
CA GLN A 81 1.70 15.87 -4.67
C GLN A 81 1.03 14.52 -4.36
N ALA A 82 1.79 13.54 -3.88
CA ALA A 82 1.24 12.23 -3.49
C ALA A 82 0.27 12.35 -2.29
N LEU A 83 0.60 13.18 -1.30
CA LEU A 83 -0.27 13.46 -0.14
C LEU A 83 -1.55 14.18 -0.56
N ASP A 84 -1.44 15.21 -1.41
CA ASP A 84 -2.57 16.00 -1.89
C ASP A 84 -3.49 15.14 -2.77
N HIS A 85 -2.94 14.32 -3.66
CA HIS A 85 -3.71 13.41 -4.51
C HIS A 85 -4.44 12.34 -3.68
N PHE A 86 -3.80 11.80 -2.63
CA PHE A 86 -4.46 10.85 -1.74
C PHE A 86 -5.57 11.53 -0.93
N ASN A 87 -5.36 12.74 -0.40
CA ASN A 87 -6.38 13.43 0.39
C ASN A 87 -7.45 14.16 -0.46
N ALA A 88 -7.30 14.22 -1.77
CA ALA A 88 -8.25 14.87 -2.66
C ALA A 88 -9.64 14.21 -2.57
N GLU A 89 -10.68 15.04 -2.68
CA GLU A 89 -12.06 14.56 -2.75
C GLU A 89 -12.24 13.72 -4.02
N GLY A 90 -12.81 12.52 -3.87
CA GLY A 90 -12.97 11.58 -4.98
C GLY A 90 -11.68 10.89 -5.45
N SER A 91 -10.60 10.95 -4.67
CA SER A 91 -9.35 10.22 -4.97
C SER A 91 -9.63 8.72 -5.19
N THR A 92 -9.07 8.18 -6.28
CA THR A 92 -9.19 6.75 -6.61
C THR A 92 -8.17 5.88 -5.87
N ASP A 93 -7.22 6.49 -5.16
CA ASP A 93 -6.17 5.80 -4.43
C ASP A 93 -6.73 5.04 -3.23
N PHE A 94 -6.63 3.72 -3.32
CA PHE A 94 -7.07 2.80 -2.29
C PHE A 94 -6.02 2.60 -1.21
N CYS A 95 -4.75 2.43 -1.61
CA CYS A 95 -3.64 2.17 -0.69
C CYS A 95 -2.64 3.33 -0.67
N PHE A 96 -2.00 3.54 0.47
CA PHE A 96 -0.79 4.36 0.59
C PHE A 96 0.31 3.53 1.24
N LEU A 97 1.38 3.27 0.48
CA LEU A 97 2.57 2.56 0.94
C LEU A 97 3.54 3.54 1.62
N LEU A 98 3.89 3.27 2.88
CA LEU A 98 4.71 4.14 3.70
C LEU A 98 5.88 3.36 4.29
N SER A 99 7.10 3.91 4.19
CA SER A 99 8.16 3.43 5.06
C SER A 99 7.98 4.01 6.46
N THR A 100 8.19 3.23 7.51
CA THR A 100 7.96 3.71 8.89
C THR A 100 8.79 4.95 9.21
N ARG A 101 10.02 5.03 8.68
CA ARG A 101 10.88 6.21 8.81
C ARG A 101 10.32 7.45 8.12
N ALA A 102 9.69 7.29 6.95
CA ALA A 102 9.13 8.42 6.23
C ALA A 102 7.75 8.84 6.78
N GLY A 103 7.00 7.89 7.36
CA GLY A 103 5.76 8.14 8.10
C GLY A 103 5.94 8.92 9.40
N GLY A 104 7.12 8.83 10.03
CA GLY A 104 7.45 9.56 11.26
C GLY A 104 7.62 11.08 11.09
N LEU A 105 7.67 11.60 9.86
CA LEU A 105 7.98 12.99 9.54
C LEU A 105 6.80 13.97 9.66
N GLY A 106 5.68 13.58 10.28
CA GLY A 106 4.56 14.50 10.53
C GLY A 106 3.62 14.70 9.33
N ILE A 107 3.44 13.67 8.50
CA ILE A 107 2.47 13.69 7.39
C ILE A 107 1.02 13.57 7.91
N ASN A 108 0.05 14.14 7.18
CA ASN A 108 -1.38 14.06 7.50
C ASN A 108 -2.13 13.27 6.42
N LEU A 109 -2.72 12.15 6.79
CA LEU A 109 -3.44 11.22 5.90
C LEU A 109 -4.85 10.98 6.44
N ALA A 110 -5.57 12.07 6.73
CA ALA A 110 -6.87 12.08 7.42
C ALA A 110 -7.99 11.34 6.67
N THR A 111 -7.79 11.06 5.39
CA THR A 111 -8.78 10.36 4.56
C THR A 111 -8.66 8.83 4.65
N ALA A 112 -7.61 8.30 5.28
CA ALA A 112 -7.47 6.87 5.53
C ALA A 112 -8.11 6.46 6.86
N ASP A 113 -8.72 5.29 6.89
CA ASP A 113 -9.39 4.74 8.08
C ASP A 113 -8.76 3.44 8.58
N THR A 114 -7.94 2.79 7.75
CA THR A 114 -7.34 1.50 8.08
C THR A 114 -5.82 1.59 8.05
N VAL A 115 -5.16 1.06 9.10
CA VAL A 115 -3.69 0.96 9.18
C VAL A 115 -3.27 -0.49 9.27
N ILE A 116 -2.35 -0.88 8.38
CA ILE A 116 -1.71 -2.19 8.39
C ILE A 116 -0.22 -2.00 8.63
N ILE A 117 0.29 -2.57 9.72
CA ILE A 117 1.73 -2.67 9.99
C ILE A 117 2.18 -4.03 9.46
N PHE A 118 2.92 -4.03 8.35
CA PHE A 118 3.38 -5.27 7.71
C PHE A 118 4.51 -5.95 8.52
N ASP A 119 5.40 -5.13 9.05
CA ASP A 119 6.50 -5.50 9.93
C ASP A 119 6.71 -4.39 10.96
N SER A 120 6.69 -4.78 12.24
CA SER A 120 6.85 -3.86 13.37
C SER A 120 8.26 -3.31 13.46
N ASP A 121 8.36 -2.04 13.84
CA ASP A 121 9.62 -1.45 14.25
C ASP A 121 10.13 -2.11 15.55
N TRP A 122 11.45 -2.12 15.72
CA TRP A 122 12.06 -2.44 17.01
C TRP A 122 11.66 -1.43 18.09
N ASN A 123 11.45 -0.16 17.71
CA ASN A 123 10.94 0.88 18.60
C ASN A 123 9.40 0.95 18.52
N PRO A 124 8.65 0.50 19.56
CA PRO A 124 7.19 0.49 19.54
C PRO A 124 6.55 1.88 19.41
N GLN A 125 7.28 2.96 19.76
CA GLN A 125 6.79 4.32 19.59
C GLN A 125 6.61 4.70 18.11
N ASN A 126 7.42 4.12 17.22
CA ASN A 126 7.30 4.38 15.79
C ASN A 126 6.00 3.77 15.22
N ASP A 127 5.65 2.57 15.65
CA ASP A 127 4.40 1.89 15.26
C ASP A 127 3.18 2.65 15.81
N LEU A 128 3.22 3.10 17.08
CA LEU A 128 2.18 3.95 17.66
C LEU A 128 2.03 5.28 16.91
N GLN A 129 3.14 5.89 16.53
CA GLN A 129 3.12 7.11 15.72
C GLN A 129 2.53 6.86 14.34
N ALA A 130 2.80 5.71 13.72
CA ALA A 130 2.23 5.33 12.43
C ALA A 130 0.70 5.16 12.51
N GLN A 131 0.19 4.50 13.55
CA GLN A 131 -1.26 4.36 13.80
C GLN A 131 -1.95 5.70 13.99
N ALA A 132 -1.32 6.63 14.72
CA ALA A 132 -1.83 7.98 14.93
C ALA A 132 -1.93 8.83 13.64
N ARG A 133 -1.44 8.34 12.49
CA ARG A 133 -1.56 9.04 11.20
C ARG A 133 -2.91 8.86 10.53
N ALA A 134 -3.57 7.72 10.75
CA ALA A 134 -4.96 7.52 10.32
C ALA A 134 -5.96 7.89 11.42
N HIS A 135 -5.60 7.67 12.68
CA HIS A 135 -6.47 7.96 13.82
C HIS A 135 -6.26 9.41 14.30
N ARG A 136 -6.84 10.38 13.59
CA ARG A 136 -6.79 11.79 13.98
C ARG A 136 -8.12 12.50 13.87
#